data_AF-A0A8H4RD27-F1
#
_entry.id   AF-A0A8H4RD27-F1
#
_cell.length_a   1.000
_cell.length_b   1.000
_cell.length_c   1.000
_cell.angle_alpha   90.00
_cell.angle_beta   90.00
_cell.angle_gamma   90.00
#
_symmetry.space_group_name_H-M   'P 1'
#
loop_
_entity.id
_entity.type
_entity.pdbx_description
1 polymer ?
#
loop_
_entity_poly.entity_id
_entity_poly.type
_entity_poly.pdbx_seq_one_letter_code
_entity_poly.pdbx_strand_id
1 'polypeptide(L)'
;MGFVAYHTNSYQWIYRILAITNLLQFILYFFFSPETLYFRSSSPSPPTRGLKPSDFYAPLKLFTNLNILVPTIAYSIIFNFASVLVTVEIPQLFTPKWGFNAQEIGLQFLGLIVGSVLGEQLGGRGSDFFMSRQSNSHPSHSGNSAKAPEKRLWISYPGFAAVIIGLTIFCVRIEEMTTYDVSPVVGIAIAGFGNQVITTVLVTYAVECCLQGERDAVAGVGVFVNLVRSTWGFIGPFWFPTMFDNLGLVERGEVEVEEEGNEVSWIWRVRP
;
A
#
# COMPACT_ATOMS: atom_id res chain seq x y z
N MET A 1 1.62 7.93 -16.46
CA MET A 1 0.87 7.49 -17.67
C MET A 1 0.00 8.61 -18.29
N GLY A 2 -0.48 9.59 -17.51
CA GLY A 2 -1.29 10.70 -18.04
C GLY A 2 -0.63 11.54 -19.15
N PHE A 3 0.69 11.77 -19.07
CA PHE A 3 1.45 12.50 -20.09
C PHE A 3 1.37 11.86 -21.49
N VAL A 4 1.47 10.52 -21.57
CA VAL A 4 1.41 9.79 -22.85
C VAL A 4 -0.03 9.77 -23.38
N ALA A 5 -1.02 9.64 -22.48
CA ALA A 5 -2.43 9.68 -22.85
C ALA A 5 -2.80 11.03 -23.49
N TYR A 6 -2.35 12.13 -22.89
CA TYR A 6 -2.67 13.48 -23.36
C TYR A 6 -1.98 13.85 -24.67
N HIS A 7 -0.70 13.50 -24.84
CA HIS A 7 0.04 13.88 -26.06
C HIS A 7 -0.20 12.96 -27.26
N THR A 8 -0.67 11.73 -27.05
CA THR A 8 -0.80 10.74 -28.13
C THR A 8 -2.25 10.45 -28.53
N ASN A 9 -3.25 10.97 -27.78
CA ASN A 9 -4.70 10.75 -27.99
C ASN A 9 -5.09 9.27 -28.22
N SER A 10 -4.25 8.33 -27.79
CA SER A 10 -4.38 6.92 -28.11
C SER A 10 -3.90 6.08 -26.93
N TYR A 11 -4.84 5.34 -26.36
CA TYR A 11 -4.63 4.44 -25.22
C TYR A 11 -3.62 3.31 -25.54
N GLN A 12 -3.42 2.99 -26.82
CA GLN A 12 -2.54 1.92 -27.27
C GLN A 12 -1.09 2.12 -26.83
N TRP A 13 -0.62 3.37 -26.80
CA TRP A 13 0.75 3.69 -26.38
C TRP A 13 0.99 3.47 -24.89
N ILE A 14 -0.05 3.61 -24.06
CA ILE A 14 0.03 3.29 -22.62
C ILE A 14 0.33 1.79 -22.46
N TYR A 15 -0.41 0.93 -23.17
CA TYR A 15 -0.19 -0.52 -23.14
C TYR A 15 1.16 -0.93 -23.74
N ARG A 16 1.61 -0.27 -24.82
CA ARG A 16 2.93 -0.55 -25.42
C ARG A 16 4.08 -0.21 -24.46
N ILE A 17 4.04 0.95 -23.81
CA ILE A 17 5.07 1.33 -22.83
C ILE A 17 5.04 0.37 -21.63
N LEU A 18 3.86 0.03 -21.13
CA LEU A 18 3.71 -0.96 -20.05
C LEU A 18 4.33 -2.32 -20.44
N ALA A 19 4.07 -2.79 -21.66
CA ALA A 19 4.62 -4.05 -22.18
C ALA A 19 6.15 -4.00 -22.30
N ILE A 20 6.70 -2.89 -22.81
CA ILE A 20 8.16 -2.70 -22.93
C ILE A 20 8.81 -2.70 -21.54
N THR A 21 8.26 -1.98 -20.57
CA THR A 21 8.79 -1.94 -19.20
C THR A 21 8.75 -3.30 -18.53
N ASN A 22 7.64 -4.05 -18.67
CA ASN A 22 7.54 -5.41 -18.12
C ASN A 22 8.50 -6.39 -18.80
N LEU A 23 8.67 -6.29 -20.13
CA LEU A 23 9.65 -7.10 -20.86
C LEU A 23 11.07 -6.82 -20.37
N LEU A 24 11.41 -5.54 -20.20
CA LEU A 24 12.73 -5.13 -19.72
C LEU A 24 12.95 -5.59 -18.28
N GLN A 25 11.92 -5.51 -17.42
CA GLN A 25 11.97 -6.05 -16.06
C GLN A 25 12.14 -7.57 -16.03
N PHE A 26 11.48 -8.30 -16.95
CA PHE A 26 11.64 -9.75 -17.11
C PHE A 26 13.06 -10.11 -17.57
N ILE A 27 13.59 -9.40 -18.56
CA ILE A 27 14.96 -9.60 -19.05
C ILE A 27 15.97 -9.32 -17.95
N LEU A 28 15.84 -8.18 -17.24
CA LEU A 28 16.71 -7.85 -16.12
C LEU A 28 16.60 -8.89 -15.01
N TYR A 29 15.40 -9.35 -14.67
CA TYR A 29 15.22 -10.40 -13.68
C TYR A 29 15.91 -11.71 -14.09
N PHE A 30 15.81 -12.11 -15.36
CA PHE A 30 16.48 -13.30 -15.88
C PHE A 30 18.01 -13.23 -15.78
N PHE A 31 18.60 -12.06 -16.05
CA PHE A 31 20.06 -11.89 -16.00
C PHE A 31 20.61 -11.59 -14.59
N PHE A 32 19.87 -10.82 -13.78
CA PHE A 32 20.35 -10.31 -12.50
C PHE A 32 19.84 -11.07 -11.29
N SER A 33 18.78 -11.89 -11.38
CA SER A 33 18.32 -12.68 -10.24
C SER A 33 19.28 -13.84 -10.04
N PRO A 34 20.19 -13.79 -9.04
CA PRO A 34 20.92 -14.97 -8.66
C PRO A 34 19.86 -15.91 -8.06
N GLU A 35 19.98 -17.22 -8.27
CA GLU A 35 19.12 -18.18 -7.58
C GLU A 35 19.42 -18.13 -6.07
N THR A 36 18.83 -17.19 -5.35
CA THR A 36 18.99 -17.05 -3.90
C THR A 36 17.99 -17.95 -3.20
N LEU A 37 18.09 -19.26 -3.43
CA LEU A 37 17.58 -20.23 -2.49
C LEU A 37 18.63 -20.33 -1.38
N TYR A 38 18.41 -19.56 -0.29
CA TYR A 38 19.35 -19.48 0.81
C TYR A 38 19.39 -20.80 1.58
N PHE A 39 20.35 -21.67 1.27
CA PHE A 39 20.62 -22.89 2.04
C PHE A 39 21.24 -22.54 3.38
N ARG A 40 20.42 -22.37 4.42
CA ARG A 40 20.92 -22.31 5.79
C ARG A 40 21.07 -23.71 6.38
N SER A 41 21.87 -24.56 5.75
CA SER A 41 22.33 -25.78 6.39
C SER A 41 23.72 -26.15 5.93
N SER A 42 24.60 -26.38 6.90
CA SER A 42 25.96 -26.89 6.77
C SER A 42 26.02 -28.36 6.32
N SER A 43 25.13 -28.77 5.40
CA SER A 43 25.12 -30.12 4.83
C SER A 43 24.88 -30.03 3.31
N PRO A 44 25.80 -30.56 2.48
CA PRO A 44 25.81 -30.40 1.04
C PRO A 44 24.86 -31.39 0.36
N SER A 45 23.59 -31.41 0.76
CA SER A 45 22.57 -32.18 0.06
C SER A 45 21.71 -31.26 -0.81
N PRO A 46 21.62 -31.51 -2.13
CA PRO A 46 20.73 -30.74 -3.00
C PRO A 46 19.28 -30.97 -2.54
N PRO A 47 18.43 -29.92 -2.51
CA PRO A 47 17.05 -30.08 -2.11
C PRO A 47 16.29 -30.72 -3.26
N THR A 48 16.28 -32.04 -3.31
CA THR A 48 15.33 -32.78 -4.14
C THR A 48 13.93 -32.77 -3.50
N ARG A 49 13.48 -31.63 -2.94
CA ARG A 49 12.10 -31.47 -2.49
C ARG A 49 11.30 -30.96 -3.68
N GLY A 50 10.71 -31.90 -4.42
CA GLY A 50 9.69 -31.57 -5.41
C GLY A 50 8.56 -30.78 -4.75
N LEU A 51 8.01 -29.79 -5.47
CA LEU A 51 6.86 -29.00 -5.05
C LEU A 51 5.73 -29.94 -4.60
N LYS A 52 5.41 -29.95 -3.30
CA LYS A 52 4.29 -30.74 -2.83
C LYS A 52 3.01 -29.90 -2.94
N PRO A 53 1.87 -30.47 -3.34
CA PRO A 53 0.58 -29.78 -3.30
C PRO A 53 0.26 -29.22 -1.90
N SER A 54 0.77 -29.84 -0.84
CA SER A 54 0.66 -29.36 0.55
C SER A 54 1.33 -28.01 0.78
N ASP A 55 2.35 -27.66 0.01
CA ASP A 55 3.10 -26.40 0.15
C ASP A 55 2.25 -25.21 -0.33
N PHE A 56 1.29 -25.45 -1.23
CA PHE A 56 0.30 -24.45 -1.63
C PHE A 56 -0.71 -24.14 -0.53
N TYR A 57 -0.98 -25.09 0.38
CA TYR A 57 -1.86 -24.88 1.54
C TYR A 57 -1.11 -24.39 2.79
N ALA A 58 0.23 -24.40 2.78
CA ALA A 58 1.05 -23.84 3.87
C ALA A 58 0.71 -22.38 4.23
N PRO A 59 0.47 -21.44 3.29
CA PRO A 59 0.01 -20.10 3.61
C PRO A 59 -1.40 -20.06 4.23
N LEU A 60 -2.24 -21.08 4.02
CA LEU A 60 -3.55 -21.16 4.66
C LEU A 60 -3.45 -21.60 6.12
N LYS A 61 -2.46 -22.43 6.47
CA LYS A 61 -2.18 -22.81 7.86
C LYS A 61 -1.73 -21.62 8.72
N LEU A 62 -1.15 -20.59 8.10
CA LEU A 62 -0.77 -19.34 8.76
C LEU A 62 -1.97 -18.54 9.27
N PHE A 63 -3.20 -18.76 8.78
CA PHE A 63 -4.42 -18.16 9.35
C PHE A 63 -4.65 -18.54 10.82
N THR A 64 -4.18 -19.71 11.26
CA THR A 64 -4.38 -20.18 12.63
C THR A 64 -3.49 -19.45 13.63
N ASN A 65 -2.41 -18.80 13.16
CA ASN A 65 -1.48 -18.09 14.02
C ASN A 65 -1.95 -16.64 14.25
N LEU A 66 -2.64 -16.42 15.37
CA LEU A 66 -3.18 -15.10 15.74
C LEU A 66 -2.12 -14.00 15.77
N ASN A 67 -0.89 -14.34 16.19
CA ASN A 67 0.24 -13.40 16.23
C ASN A 67 0.64 -12.84 14.86
N ILE A 68 0.35 -13.55 13.76
CA ILE A 68 0.63 -13.12 12.39
C ILE A 68 -0.63 -12.54 11.75
N LEU A 69 -1.79 -13.09 12.08
CA LEU A 69 -3.08 -12.65 11.54
C LEU A 69 -3.41 -11.20 11.94
N VAL A 70 -3.30 -10.86 13.23
CA VAL A 70 -3.61 -9.52 13.74
C VAL A 70 -2.83 -8.40 13.05
N PRO A 71 -1.47 -8.44 12.98
CA PRO A 71 -0.71 -7.40 12.29
C PRO A 71 -0.99 -7.38 10.79
N THR A 72 -1.24 -8.53 10.16
CA THR A 72 -1.56 -8.59 8.73
C THR A 72 -2.90 -7.93 8.42
N ILE A 73 -3.92 -8.13 9.27
CA ILE A 73 -5.22 -7.47 9.14
C ILE A 73 -5.07 -5.95 9.38
N ALA A 74 -4.39 -5.55 10.46
CA ALA A 74 -4.16 -4.14 10.76
C ALA A 74 -3.45 -3.42 9.61
N TYR A 75 -2.40 -4.04 9.06
CA TYR A 75 -1.71 -3.56 7.88
C TYR A 75 -2.66 -3.42 6.68
N SER A 76 -3.46 -4.44 6.39
CA SER A 76 -4.35 -4.47 5.23
C SER A 76 -5.40 -3.37 5.30
N ILE A 77 -5.96 -3.12 6.49
CA ILE A 77 -6.92 -2.02 6.73
C ILE A 77 -6.27 -0.68 6.41
N ILE A 78 -5.06 -0.44 6.90
CA ILE A 78 -4.37 0.84 6.70
C ILE A 78 -3.95 1.03 5.26
N PHE A 79 -3.45 -0.02 4.63
CA PHE A 79 -3.12 0.01 3.21
C PHE A 79 -4.34 0.43 2.38
N ASN A 80 -5.52 -0.05 2.74
CA ASN A 80 -6.75 0.30 2.05
C ASN A 80 -7.12 1.77 2.21
N PHE A 81 -7.05 2.33 3.42
CA PHE A 81 -7.31 3.76 3.62
C PHE A 81 -6.20 4.68 3.08
N ALA A 82 -4.93 4.37 3.34
CA ALA A 82 -3.83 5.26 3.01
C ALA A 82 -3.42 5.20 1.54
N SER A 83 -3.66 4.09 0.84
CA SER A 83 -3.27 3.91 -0.56
C SER A 83 -4.46 3.73 -1.49
N VAL A 84 -5.38 2.82 -1.20
CA VAL A 84 -6.48 2.48 -2.13
C VAL A 84 -7.50 3.61 -2.21
N LEU A 85 -7.98 4.10 -1.07
CA LEU A 85 -8.91 5.24 -1.00
C LEU A 85 -8.32 6.45 -1.71
N VAL A 86 -7.08 6.84 -1.39
CA VAL A 86 -6.42 7.98 -2.04
C VAL A 86 -6.35 7.80 -3.56
N THR A 87 -6.09 6.58 -4.05
CA THR A 87 -5.98 6.31 -5.49
C THR A 87 -7.31 6.38 -6.22
N VAL A 88 -8.41 6.03 -5.56
CA VAL A 88 -9.76 6.08 -6.15
C VAL A 88 -10.36 7.48 -6.01
N GLU A 89 -10.17 8.13 -4.86
CA GLU A 89 -10.79 9.42 -4.56
C GLU A 89 -10.16 10.60 -5.32
N ILE A 90 -8.84 10.60 -5.54
CA ILE A 90 -8.18 11.67 -6.31
C ILE A 90 -8.85 11.87 -7.68
N PRO A 91 -8.97 10.86 -8.57
CA PRO A 91 -9.63 11.09 -9.84
C PRO A 91 -11.14 11.37 -9.70
N GLN A 92 -11.83 10.76 -8.73
CA GLN A 92 -13.27 10.94 -8.54
C GLN A 92 -13.65 12.34 -8.06
N LEU A 93 -12.82 12.98 -7.24
CA LEU A 93 -13.08 14.33 -6.72
C LEU A 93 -12.53 15.42 -7.65
N PHE A 94 -11.33 15.23 -8.18
CA PHE A 94 -10.64 16.29 -8.94
C PHE A 94 -11.10 16.40 -10.40
N THR A 95 -11.61 15.31 -11.00
CA THR A 95 -12.13 15.34 -12.38
C THR A 95 -13.43 16.16 -12.48
N PRO A 96 -14.48 15.93 -11.69
CA PRO A 96 -15.72 16.71 -11.79
C PRO A 96 -15.60 18.12 -11.20
N LYS A 97 -14.79 18.33 -10.14
CA LYS A 97 -14.71 19.62 -9.44
C LYS A 97 -13.84 20.66 -10.18
N TRP A 98 -12.77 20.22 -10.86
CA TRP A 98 -11.82 21.13 -11.53
C TRP A 98 -11.58 20.82 -13.01
N GLY A 99 -12.17 19.76 -13.56
CA GLY A 99 -11.95 19.37 -14.96
C GLY A 99 -10.50 18.98 -15.25
N PHE A 100 -9.74 18.55 -14.24
CA PHE A 100 -8.31 18.32 -14.39
C PHE A 100 -8.01 17.24 -15.43
N ASN A 101 -6.96 17.51 -16.20
CA ASN A 101 -6.49 16.61 -17.23
C ASN A 101 -5.75 15.41 -16.61
N ALA A 102 -5.66 14.30 -17.34
CA ALA A 102 -5.01 13.06 -16.89
C ALA A 102 -3.55 13.28 -16.43
N GLN A 103 -2.86 14.29 -16.97
CA GLN A 103 -1.51 14.65 -16.55
C GLN A 103 -1.48 15.31 -15.16
N GLU A 104 -2.42 16.20 -14.86
CA GLU A 104 -2.51 16.93 -13.59
C GLU A 104 -2.93 16.00 -12.45
N ILE A 105 -3.85 15.07 -12.73
CA ILE A 105 -4.20 13.97 -11.82
C ILE A 105 -2.97 13.09 -11.56
N GLY A 106 -2.21 12.77 -12.62
CA GLY A 106 -0.96 12.03 -12.51
C GLY A 106 0.08 12.71 -11.63
N LEU A 107 0.09 14.05 -11.59
CA LEU A 107 1.02 14.83 -10.76
C LEU A 107 0.71 14.70 -9.27
N GLN A 108 -0.57 14.58 -8.89
CA GLN A 108 -0.98 14.40 -7.49
C GLN A 108 -0.41 13.12 -6.88
N PHE A 109 -0.27 12.06 -7.69
CA PHE A 109 0.34 10.79 -7.26
C PHE A 109 1.83 10.89 -6.95
N LEU A 110 2.53 11.96 -7.37
CA LEU A 110 3.92 12.17 -6.97
C LEU A 110 4.06 12.35 -5.46
N GLY A 111 3.07 12.96 -4.80
CA GLY A 111 3.06 13.09 -3.34
C GLY A 111 3.13 11.71 -2.66
N LEU A 112 2.30 10.77 -3.14
CA LEU A 112 2.29 9.39 -2.65
C LEU A 112 3.64 8.70 -2.89
N ILE A 113 4.21 8.84 -4.09
CA ILE A 113 5.51 8.23 -4.44
C ILE A 113 6.63 8.77 -3.54
N VAL A 114 6.73 10.10 -3.37
CA VAL A 114 7.75 10.72 -2.54
C VAL A 114 7.58 10.30 -1.07
N GLY A 115 6.34 10.32 -0.57
CA GLY A 115 6.02 9.85 0.78
C GLY A 115 6.46 8.41 1.00
N SER A 116 6.10 7.49 0.11
CA SER A 116 6.47 6.08 0.20
C SER A 116 7.98 5.87 0.12
N VAL A 117 8.70 6.55 -0.78
CA VAL A 117 10.17 6.43 -0.87
C VAL A 117 10.84 6.87 0.43
N LEU A 118 10.43 8.01 1.00
CA LEU A 118 10.96 8.48 2.28
C LEU A 118 10.60 7.52 3.43
N GLY A 119 9.39 6.96 3.40
CA GLY A 119 8.89 6.01 4.38
C GLY A 119 9.67 4.70 4.37
N GLU A 120 10.03 4.18 3.20
CA GLU A 120 10.86 2.97 3.09
C GLU A 120 12.26 3.21 3.65
N GLN A 121 12.90 4.33 3.29
CA GLN A 121 14.25 4.64 3.74
C GLN A 121 14.33 4.81 5.25
N LEU A 122 13.32 5.43 5.87
CA LEU A 122 13.27 5.60 7.32
C LEU A 122 12.77 4.33 8.03
N GLY A 123 11.79 3.62 7.47
CA GLY A 123 11.25 2.38 8.03
C GLY A 123 12.31 1.28 8.10
N GLY A 124 13.04 1.05 7.00
CA GLY A 124 14.11 0.07 6.94
C GLY A 124 15.29 0.44 7.86
N ARG A 125 15.95 1.57 7.60
CA ARG A 125 17.15 1.97 8.36
C ARG A 125 16.83 2.33 9.82
N GLY A 126 15.68 2.95 10.07
CA GLY A 126 15.25 3.33 11.41
C GLY A 126 14.89 2.13 12.27
N SER A 127 14.25 1.09 11.69
CA SER A 127 13.98 -0.17 12.39
C SER A 127 15.27 -0.87 12.80
N ASP A 128 16.23 -0.96 11.87
CA ASP A 128 17.51 -1.61 12.13
C ASP A 128 18.38 -0.81 13.12
N PHE A 129 18.36 0.53 13.06
CA PHE A 129 19.05 1.39 14.02
C PHE A 129 18.46 1.28 15.42
N PHE A 130 17.13 1.27 15.56
CA PHE A 130 16.47 1.13 16.87
C PHE A 130 16.78 -0.22 17.50
N MET A 131 16.77 -1.30 16.70
CA MET A 131 17.11 -2.65 17.17
C MET A 131 18.59 -2.83 17.51
N SER A 132 19.50 -2.22 16.75
CA SER A 132 20.94 -2.27 17.05
C SER A 132 21.29 -1.45 18.29
N ARG A 133 20.68 -0.27 18.47
CA ARG A 133 20.85 0.56 19.67
C ARG A 133 20.37 -0.17 20.93
N GLN A 134 19.22 -0.84 20.86
CA GLN A 134 18.69 -1.59 22.00
C GLN A 134 19.45 -2.91 22.27
N SER A 135 20.01 -3.53 21.24
CA SER A 135 20.94 -4.67 21.35
C SER A 135 22.27 -4.29 22.02
N ASN A 136 22.71 -3.04 21.86
CA ASN A 136 23.94 -2.53 22.46
C ASN A 136 23.72 -1.96 23.89
N SER A 137 22.52 -1.51 24.23
CA SER A 137 22.21 -0.99 25.58
C SER A 137 21.90 -2.08 26.61
N HIS A 138 21.60 -3.31 26.19
CA HIS A 138 21.50 -4.47 27.08
C HIS A 138 22.39 -5.60 26.55
N PRO A 139 23.59 -5.83 27.11
CA PRO A 139 24.38 -7.01 26.81
C PRO A 139 23.65 -8.21 27.42
N SER A 140 22.74 -8.82 26.64
CA SER A 140 22.11 -10.07 27.06
C SER A 140 23.17 -11.16 27.01
N HIS A 141 23.64 -11.57 28.18
CA HIS A 141 24.64 -12.59 28.46
C HIS A 141 24.21 -14.03 28.09
N SER A 142 23.49 -14.23 26.99
CA SER A 142 23.11 -15.58 26.55
C SER A 142 23.08 -15.66 25.03
N GLY A 143 24.03 -16.42 24.48
CA GLY A 143 24.27 -16.61 23.05
C GLY A 143 23.17 -17.38 22.30
N ASN A 144 21.89 -17.24 22.68
CA ASN A 144 20.80 -17.90 21.95
C ASN A 144 19.41 -17.24 22.08
N SER A 145 19.29 -16.02 22.62
CA SER A 145 17.98 -15.35 22.69
C SER A 145 17.63 -14.69 21.37
N ALA A 146 16.87 -15.39 20.53
CA ALA A 146 16.14 -14.79 19.42
C ALA A 146 15.44 -13.52 19.91
N LYS A 147 15.80 -12.37 19.34
CA LYS A 147 15.24 -11.06 19.70
C LYS A 147 13.72 -11.16 19.65
N ALA A 148 13.03 -10.81 20.73
CA ALA A 148 11.57 -10.84 20.80
C ALA A 148 10.99 -9.93 19.68
N PRO A 149 10.17 -10.45 18.75
CA PRO A 149 9.64 -9.69 17.61
C PRO A 149 8.81 -8.48 18.05
N GLU A 150 8.23 -8.55 19.25
CA GLU A 150 7.36 -7.56 19.88
C GLU A 150 7.98 -6.15 19.97
N LYS A 151 9.31 -6.06 20.07
CA LYS A 151 9.98 -4.76 20.19
C LYS A 151 10.00 -3.98 18.88
N ARG A 152 9.84 -4.64 17.72
CA ARG A 152 9.66 -3.94 16.43
C ARG A 152 8.29 -3.29 16.32
N LEU A 153 7.26 -3.87 16.94
CA LEU A 153 5.89 -3.37 16.88
C LEU A 153 5.76 -1.94 17.43
N TRP A 154 6.65 -1.55 18.34
CA TRP A 154 6.72 -0.18 18.87
C TRP A 154 6.95 0.89 17.79
N ILE A 155 7.63 0.54 16.70
CA ILE A 155 7.91 1.45 15.57
C ILE A 155 6.66 1.62 14.69
N SER A 156 5.71 0.69 14.74
CA SER A 156 4.47 0.82 13.97
C SER A 156 3.60 1.96 14.51
N TYR A 157 3.54 2.20 15.83
CA TYR A 157 2.72 3.25 16.45
C TYR A 157 2.86 4.65 15.85
N PRO A 158 4.08 5.23 15.70
CA PRO A 158 4.23 6.52 15.03
C PRO A 158 3.83 6.48 13.55
N GLY A 159 3.96 5.32 12.89
CA GLY A 159 3.43 5.10 11.55
C GLY A 159 1.91 5.22 11.50
N PHE A 160 1.18 4.56 12.42
CA PHE A 160 -0.28 4.66 12.50
C PHE A 160 -0.72 6.11 12.72
N ALA A 161 -0.05 6.84 13.61
CA ALA A 161 -0.33 8.25 13.86
C ALA A 161 -0.11 9.11 12.60
N ALA A 162 1.00 8.89 11.88
CA ALA A 162 1.29 9.61 10.64
C ALA A 162 0.22 9.37 9.56
N VAL A 163 -0.26 8.13 9.42
CA VAL A 163 -1.35 7.81 8.48
C VAL A 163 -2.64 8.55 8.84
N ILE A 164 -3.03 8.53 10.12
CA ILE A 164 -4.25 9.22 10.59
C ILE A 164 -4.14 10.71 10.33
N ILE A 165 -3.01 11.33 10.69
CA ILE A 165 -2.77 12.76 10.47
C ILE A 165 -2.80 13.09 8.97
N GLY A 166 -2.15 12.29 8.13
CA GLY A 166 -2.14 12.48 6.68
C GLY A 166 -3.53 12.39 6.06
N LEU A 167 -4.34 11.41 6.46
CA LEU A 167 -5.72 11.24 6.02
C LEU A 167 -6.61 12.41 6.49
N THR A 168 -6.48 12.85 7.74
CA THR A 168 -7.24 14.00 8.24
C THR A 168 -6.89 15.28 7.47
N ILE A 169 -5.60 15.55 7.23
CA ILE A 169 -5.17 16.71 6.43
C ILE A 169 -5.75 16.62 5.01
N PHE A 170 -5.73 15.43 4.40
CA PHE A 170 -6.30 15.22 3.07
C PHE A 170 -7.81 15.50 3.03
N CYS A 171 -8.59 14.91 3.94
CA CYS A 171 -10.05 15.09 3.98
C CYS A 171 -10.45 16.54 4.26
N VAL A 172 -9.86 17.18 5.28
CA VAL A 172 -10.19 18.57 5.65
C VAL A 172 -9.82 19.54 4.53
N ARG A 173 -8.66 19.34 3.88
CA ARG A 173 -8.23 20.24 2.81
C ARG A 173 -9.00 20.06 1.52
N ILE A 174 -9.62 18.90 1.27
CA ILE A 174 -10.52 18.72 0.13
C ILE A 174 -11.81 19.53 0.30
N GLU A 175 -12.33 19.59 1.53
CA GLU A 175 -13.56 20.30 1.86
C GLU A 175 -13.38 21.81 1.82
N GLU A 176 -12.30 22.34 2.41
CA GLU A 176 -12.00 23.78 2.47
C GLU A 176 -11.57 24.40 1.13
N MET A 177 -11.36 23.58 0.09
CA MET A 177 -10.79 24.05 -1.17
C MET A 177 -11.80 24.70 -2.11
N THR A 178 -11.69 26.03 -2.19
CA THR A 178 -12.31 26.89 -3.22
C THR A 178 -11.32 27.29 -4.33
N THR A 179 -10.00 27.26 -4.07
CA THR A 179 -8.91 27.50 -5.05
C THR A 179 -7.85 26.39 -4.96
N TYR A 180 -7.23 26.00 -6.08
CA TYR A 180 -6.22 24.94 -6.11
C TYR A 180 -5.00 25.29 -5.24
N ASP A 181 -4.68 24.43 -4.27
CA ASP A 181 -3.50 24.53 -3.42
C ASP A 181 -2.83 23.15 -3.27
N VAL A 182 -1.52 23.15 -2.99
CA VAL A 182 -0.66 21.95 -2.91
C VAL A 182 -0.86 21.21 -1.57
N SER A 183 -1.58 21.81 -0.62
CA SER A 183 -1.87 21.28 0.71
C SER A 183 -2.40 19.81 0.77
N PRO A 184 -3.30 19.33 -0.12
CA PRO A 184 -3.79 17.94 -0.10
C PRO A 184 -2.71 16.95 -0.51
N VAL A 185 -1.82 17.35 -1.42
CA VAL A 185 -0.67 16.54 -1.85
C VAL A 185 0.27 16.28 -0.70
N VAL A 186 0.45 17.26 0.20
CA VAL A 186 1.24 17.10 1.41
C VAL A 186 0.59 16.09 2.37
N GLY A 187 -0.75 16.15 2.53
CA GLY A 187 -1.50 15.15 3.30
C GLY A 187 -1.34 13.73 2.74
N ILE A 188 -1.46 13.57 1.42
CA ILE A 188 -1.22 12.30 0.72
C ILE A 188 0.22 11.81 0.92
N ALA A 189 1.21 12.69 0.86
CA ALA A 189 2.60 12.34 1.07
C ALA A 189 2.86 11.82 2.50
N ILE A 190 2.27 12.47 3.50
CA ILE A 190 2.36 12.05 4.91
C ILE A 190 1.67 10.70 5.12
N ALA A 191 0.48 10.50 4.52
CA ALA A 191 -0.24 9.23 4.58
C ALA A 191 0.55 8.10 3.89
N GLY A 192 1.12 8.35 2.71
CA GLY A 192 1.97 7.42 1.97
C GLY A 192 3.24 7.05 2.72
N PHE A 193 3.86 8.01 3.40
CA PHE A 193 5.01 7.80 4.28
C PHE A 193 4.68 6.85 5.44
N GLY A 194 3.60 7.14 6.18
CA GLY A 194 3.17 6.30 7.30
C GLY A 194 2.80 4.88 6.83
N ASN A 195 2.09 4.76 5.71
CA ASN A 195 1.71 3.47 5.14
C ASN A 195 2.92 2.62 4.77
N GLN A 196 3.96 3.22 4.19
CA GLN A 196 5.16 2.47 3.83
C GLN A 196 5.91 2.01 5.08
N VAL A 197 6.11 2.87 6.08
CA VAL A 197 6.76 2.49 7.35
C VAL A 197 6.03 1.30 8.00
N ILE A 198 4.71 1.35 8.07
CA ILE A 198 3.89 0.27 8.64
C ILE A 198 4.03 -1.02 7.82
N THR A 199 4.02 -0.92 6.49
CA THR A 199 4.24 -2.07 5.58
C THR A 199 5.53 -2.78 5.93
N THR A 200 6.65 -2.05 5.97
CA THR A 200 7.98 -2.61 6.22
C THR A 200 8.03 -3.27 7.60
N VAL A 201 7.55 -2.60 8.65
CA VAL A 201 7.63 -3.12 10.03
C VAL A 201 6.72 -4.33 10.24
N LEU A 202 5.46 -4.30 9.79
CA LEU A 202 4.50 -5.38 10.01
C LEU A 202 4.80 -6.62 9.16
N VAL A 203 5.26 -6.45 7.93
CA VAL A 203 5.72 -7.57 7.08
C VAL A 203 6.96 -8.22 7.70
N THR A 204 7.92 -7.41 8.15
CA THR A 204 9.13 -7.94 8.79
C THR A 204 8.80 -8.68 10.09
N TYR A 205 7.89 -8.14 10.90
CA TYR A 205 7.39 -8.80 12.10
C TYR A 205 6.71 -10.14 11.79
N ALA A 206 5.83 -10.19 10.78
CA ALA A 206 5.17 -11.42 10.36
C ALA A 206 6.18 -12.51 9.95
N VAL A 207 7.23 -12.13 9.23
CA VAL A 207 8.32 -13.03 8.84
C VAL A 207 9.10 -13.52 10.07
N GLU A 208 9.43 -12.63 11.02
CA GLU A 208 10.13 -12.99 12.25
C GLU A 208 9.33 -13.93 13.16
N CYS A 209 8.02 -13.71 13.30
CA CYS A 209 7.14 -14.62 14.04
C CYS A 209 7.08 -16.01 13.38
N CYS A 210 7.04 -16.08 12.05
CA CYS A 210 7.03 -17.34 11.33
C CYS A 210 8.36 -18.09 11.48
N LEU A 211 9.50 -17.39 11.47
CA LEU A 211 10.82 -17.96 11.72
C LEU A 211 10.95 -18.58 13.13
N GLN A 212 10.21 -18.07 14.12
CA GLN A 212 10.22 -18.58 15.50
C GLN A 212 9.29 -19.78 15.70
N GLY A 213 8.13 -19.81 15.02
CA GLY A 213 7.14 -20.89 15.15
C GLY A 213 7.35 -22.05 14.19
N GLU A 214 7.31 -21.80 12.88
CA GLU A 214 7.24 -22.84 11.85
C GLU A 214 8.12 -22.45 10.64
N ARG A 215 9.42 -22.73 10.72
CA ARG A 215 10.46 -22.28 9.75
C ARG A 215 10.19 -22.72 8.30
N ASP A 216 9.51 -23.85 8.11
CA ASP A 216 9.18 -24.38 6.79
C ASP A 216 8.12 -23.53 6.06
N ALA A 217 7.36 -22.68 6.77
CA ALA A 217 6.28 -21.85 6.20
C ALA A 217 6.69 -20.41 5.85
N VAL A 218 7.95 -20.02 6.09
CA VAL A 218 8.43 -18.62 5.94
C VAL A 218 8.26 -18.10 4.51
N ALA A 219 8.47 -18.96 3.50
CA ALA A 219 8.27 -18.62 2.10
C ALA A 219 6.81 -18.22 1.78
N GLY A 220 5.85 -18.75 2.54
CA GLY A 220 4.42 -18.48 2.36
C GLY A 220 3.93 -17.18 3.00
N VAL A 221 4.71 -16.55 3.89
CA VAL A 221 4.28 -15.35 4.63
C VAL A 221 4.02 -14.17 3.71
N GLY A 222 4.92 -13.93 2.75
CA GLY A 222 4.73 -12.84 1.78
C GLY A 222 3.50 -13.06 0.89
N VAL A 223 3.22 -14.31 0.52
CA VAL A 223 2.01 -14.68 -0.25
C VAL A 223 0.77 -14.45 0.61
N PHE A 224 0.77 -14.89 1.86
CA PHE A 224 -0.32 -14.68 2.81
C PHE A 224 -0.63 -13.20 3.03
N VAL A 225 0.39 -12.38 3.34
CA VAL A 225 0.21 -10.94 3.53
C VAL A 225 -0.35 -10.28 2.28
N ASN A 226 0.16 -10.64 1.10
CA ASN A 226 -0.36 -10.11 -0.16
C ASN A 226 -1.80 -10.54 -0.44
N LEU A 227 -2.18 -11.77 -0.08
CA LEU A 227 -3.53 -12.28 -0.28
C LEU A 227 -4.53 -11.51 0.60
N VAL A 228 -4.23 -11.33 1.89
CA VAL A 228 -5.11 -10.57 2.81
C VAL A 228 -5.19 -9.10 2.38
N ARG A 229 -4.04 -8.49 2.07
CA ARG A 229 -3.96 -7.10 1.59
C ARG A 229 -4.78 -6.89 0.32
N SER A 230 -4.63 -7.77 -0.67
CA SER A 230 -5.33 -7.65 -1.96
C SER A 230 -6.83 -7.90 -1.81
N THR A 231 -7.23 -8.83 -0.93
CA THR A 231 -8.64 -9.05 -0.59
C THR A 231 -9.26 -7.77 0.00
N TRP A 232 -8.57 -7.14 0.97
CA TRP A 232 -9.08 -5.91 1.57
C TRP A 232 -9.07 -4.72 0.60
N GLY A 233 -8.04 -4.62 -0.24
CA GLY A 233 -7.97 -3.61 -1.31
C GLY A 233 -9.04 -3.77 -2.39
N PHE A 234 -9.52 -5.00 -2.64
CA PHE A 234 -10.67 -5.25 -3.50
C PHE A 234 -11.98 -4.84 -2.83
N ILE A 235 -12.14 -5.11 -1.53
CA ILE A 235 -13.36 -4.79 -0.79
C ILE A 235 -13.50 -3.27 -0.58
N GLY A 236 -12.40 -2.55 -0.33
CA GLY A 236 -12.37 -1.09 -0.08
C GLY A 236 -13.30 -0.24 -0.94
N PRO A 237 -13.07 -0.22 -2.27
CA PRO A 237 -13.84 0.62 -3.18
C PRO A 237 -15.36 0.38 -3.18
N PHE A 238 -15.85 -0.78 -2.73
CA PHE A 238 -17.28 -1.05 -2.70
C PHE A 238 -18.02 -0.29 -1.58
N TRP A 239 -17.33 0.03 -0.48
CA TRP A 239 -17.96 0.71 0.66
C TRP A 239 -17.44 2.13 0.91
N PHE A 240 -16.37 2.56 0.23
CA PHE A 240 -15.93 3.97 0.26
C PHE A 240 -17.04 4.95 -0.14
N PRO A 241 -17.80 4.75 -1.23
CA PRO A 241 -18.86 5.69 -1.62
C PRO A 241 -19.90 5.86 -0.50
N THR A 242 -20.38 4.74 0.07
CA THR A 242 -21.34 4.76 1.17
C THR A 242 -20.77 5.40 2.44
N MET A 243 -19.48 5.25 2.71
CA MET A 243 -18.82 5.93 3.83
C MET A 243 -18.84 7.45 3.62
N PHE A 244 -18.47 7.92 2.43
CA PHE A 244 -18.44 9.34 2.11
C PHE A 244 -19.83 9.99 2.07
N ASP A 245 -20.84 9.29 1.55
CA ASP A 245 -22.24 9.73 1.53
C ASP A 245 -22.77 9.94 2.97
N ASN A 246 -22.43 9.03 3.90
CA ASN A 246 -22.85 9.13 5.31
C ASN A 246 -22.03 10.15 6.12
N LEU A 247 -20.77 10.40 5.75
CA LEU A 247 -19.90 11.39 6.42
C LEU A 247 -20.17 12.82 5.95
N GLY A 248 -21.01 13.03 4.93
CA GLY A 248 -21.36 14.35 4.41
C GLY A 248 -20.23 15.03 3.63
N LEU A 249 -19.15 14.31 3.30
CA LEU A 249 -17.97 14.84 2.60
C LEU A 249 -18.17 14.95 1.08
N VAL A 250 -19.25 14.37 0.57
CA VAL A 250 -19.63 14.45 -0.84
C VAL A 250 -21.10 14.84 -0.88
N GLU A 251 -21.38 16.15 -0.91
CA GLU A 251 -22.59 16.62 -1.60
C GLU A 251 -22.40 16.29 -3.08
N ARG A 252 -22.76 15.06 -3.47
CA ARG A 252 -23.01 14.76 -4.87
C ARG A 252 -24.18 15.64 -5.27
N GLY A 253 -23.91 16.66 -6.07
CA GLY A 253 -24.96 17.43 -6.73
C GLY A 253 -25.95 16.44 -7.33
N GLU A 254 -27.20 16.52 -6.88
CA GLU A 254 -28.30 15.69 -7.37
C GLU A 254 -28.32 15.78 -8.90
N VAL A 255 -28.16 14.65 -9.57
CA VAL A 255 -28.47 14.57 -11.00
C VAL A 255 -29.99 14.50 -11.10
N GLU A 256 -30.65 15.66 -11.07
CA GLU A 256 -32.02 15.77 -11.54
C GLU A 256 -31.99 15.56 -13.06
N VAL A 257 -32.45 14.39 -13.50
CA VAL A 257 -32.71 14.11 -14.91
C VAL A 257 -34.02 14.81 -15.25
N GLU A 258 -33.92 16.04 -15.75
CA GLU A 258 -35.06 16.74 -16.33
C GLU A 258 -35.22 16.24 -17.78
N GLU A 259 -36.13 15.28 -17.99
CA GLU A 259 -36.54 14.84 -19.34
C GLU A 259 -37.40 15.94 -20.00
N GLU A 260 -36.76 16.99 -20.51
CA GLU A 260 -37.39 17.87 -21.50
C GLU A 260 -36.99 17.40 -22.91
N GLY A 261 -37.94 16.73 -23.58
CA GLY A 261 -38.03 16.65 -25.05
C GLY A 261 -36.73 16.37 -25.83
N ASN A 262 -36.42 15.08 -25.99
CA ASN A 262 -35.54 14.52 -27.03
C ASN A 262 -34.06 14.95 -27.10
N GLU A 263 -33.55 15.76 -26.17
CA GLU A 263 -32.12 15.97 -25.97
C GLU A 263 -31.74 15.78 -24.50
N VAL A 264 -30.91 14.77 -24.21
CA VAL A 264 -30.39 14.53 -22.86
C VAL A 264 -29.25 15.51 -22.59
N SER A 265 -29.57 16.63 -21.93
CA SER A 265 -28.59 17.65 -21.51
C SER A 265 -28.20 17.44 -20.05
N TRP A 266 -26.93 17.10 -19.80
CA TRP A 266 -26.38 16.91 -18.45
C TRP A 266 -25.93 18.25 -17.87
N ILE A 267 -26.84 19.00 -17.25
CA ILE A 267 -26.49 20.25 -16.56
C ILE A 267 -26.21 19.97 -15.09
N TRP A 268 -24.93 20.02 -14.72
CA TRP A 268 -24.49 19.98 -13.32
C TRP A 268 -24.64 21.37 -12.71
N ARG A 269 -25.59 21.54 -11.78
CA ARG A 269 -25.75 22.80 -11.04
C ARG A 269 -25.31 22.59 -9.59
N VAL A 270 -24.17 23.17 -9.23
CA VAL A 270 -23.72 23.28 -7.83
C VAL A 270 -24.56 24.39 -7.18
N ARG A 271 -25.34 24.07 -6.14
CA ARG A 271 -26.03 25.11 -5.35
C ARG A 271 -25.00 25.91 -4.55
N PRO A 272 -25.19 27.23 -4.40
CA PRO A 272 -24.22 28.15 -3.80
C PRO A 272 -23.99 27.90 -2.31
#